data_AF-A0A538E7U6-F1
#
_entry.id   AF-A0A538E7U6-F1
#
_cell.length_a   1.000
_cell.length_b   1.000
_cell.length_c   1.000
_cell.angle_alpha   90.00
_cell.angle_beta   90.00
_cell.angle_gamma   90.00
#
_symmetry.space_group_name_H-M   'P 1'
#
loop_
_entity.id
_entity.type
_entity.pdbx_description
1 polymer ?
#
loop_
_entity_poly.entity_id
_entity_poly.type
_entity_poly.pdbx_seq_one_letter_code
_entity_poly.pdbx_strand_id
1 'polypeptide(L)'
;MAVAIYVVQVLLRLRAEEADGPLEPVASAGTGRSLRCRTRARSLPGARLRVPGPVSPRSWLLTAQERGNPYTGIDRRHADGAPFSEGNEVRPLIHGDAYFSELYQAIRHTRRGDLILFTDWRGDPDERLDGPGSEVSQVLCEAAARGVLVRGLIWRSHLDRL
;
A
#
# COMPACT_ATOMS: atom_id res chain seq x y z
N MET A 1 16.52 -11.85 -14.38
CA MET A 1 15.28 -11.24 -14.91
C MET A 1 14.19 -11.48 -13.87
N ALA A 2 13.88 -10.47 -13.04
CA ALA A 2 12.85 -10.58 -12.02
C ALA A 2 11.57 -9.95 -12.57
N VAL A 3 10.53 -10.77 -12.76
CA VAL A 3 9.17 -10.30 -12.99
C VAL A 3 8.63 -9.94 -11.60
N ALA A 4 8.83 -8.70 -11.20
CA ALA A 4 8.22 -8.17 -9.98
C ALA A 4 6.73 -7.93 -10.25
N ILE A 5 5.92 -8.91 -9.89
CA ILE A 5 4.49 -8.71 -9.66
C ILE A 5 4.42 -7.90 -8.37
N TYR A 6 4.31 -6.57 -8.48
CA TYR A 6 4.15 -5.70 -7.32
C TYR A 6 2.78 -5.96 -6.71
N VAL A 7 2.75 -6.73 -5.64
CA VAL A 7 1.55 -6.88 -4.82
C VAL A 7 1.30 -5.54 -4.10
N VAL A 8 0.06 -5.11 -4.13
CA VAL A 8 -0.44 -3.93 -3.42
C VAL A 8 -0.29 -4.19 -1.92
N GLN A 9 0.79 -3.71 -1.32
CA GLN A 9 0.91 -3.69 0.15
C GLN A 9 0.17 -2.44 0.64
N VAL A 10 -1.01 -2.66 1.20
CA VAL A 10 -1.77 -1.61 1.87
C VAL A 10 -1.23 -1.49 3.30
N LEU A 11 -0.23 -0.63 3.52
CA LEU A 11 0.20 -0.27 4.87
C LEU A 11 -0.83 0.72 5.47
N LEU A 12 -1.84 0.18 6.14
CA LEU A 12 -2.76 0.98 6.95
C LEU A 12 -2.14 1.24 8.32
N ARG A 13 -1.63 2.45 8.54
CA ARG A 13 -1.32 2.94 9.89
C ARG A 13 -2.63 3.24 10.61
N LEU A 14 -3.11 2.30 11.41
CA LEU A 14 -4.22 2.51 12.32
C LEU A 14 -3.65 2.65 13.75
N ARG A 15 -4.02 3.72 14.44
CA ARG A 15 -3.78 3.84 15.89
C ARG A 15 -4.69 2.83 16.58
N ALA A 16 -4.14 1.89 17.35
CA ALA A 16 -4.92 0.83 17.99
C ALA A 16 -5.89 1.32 19.08
N GLU A 17 -5.82 2.58 19.50
CA GLU A 17 -6.57 3.11 20.67
C GLU A 17 -7.57 4.23 20.32
N GLU A 18 -7.93 4.43 19.05
CA GLU A 18 -8.85 5.53 18.69
C GLU A 18 -9.74 5.14 17.50
N ALA A 19 -10.71 4.27 17.77
CA ALA A 19 -11.71 3.85 16.79
C ALA A 19 -12.86 4.85 16.60
N ASP A 20 -12.79 6.05 17.20
CA ASP A 20 -13.91 7.03 17.21
C ASP A 20 -13.48 8.51 17.04
N GLY A 21 -12.22 8.77 16.66
CA GLY A 21 -11.70 10.13 16.43
C GLY A 21 -11.40 10.42 14.95
N PRO A 22 -11.55 11.68 14.47
CA PRO A 22 -11.17 12.04 13.10
C PRO A 22 -9.67 11.83 12.89
N LEU A 23 -9.33 11.15 11.79
CA LEU A 23 -7.95 10.90 11.39
C LEU A 23 -7.32 12.20 10.88
N GLU A 24 -6.47 12.83 11.69
CA GLU A 24 -5.70 14.00 11.27
C GLU A 24 -4.67 13.62 10.17
N PRO A 25 -4.54 14.42 9.09
CA PRO A 25 -3.60 14.15 8.02
C PRO A 25 -2.15 14.27 8.52
N VAL A 26 -1.38 13.19 8.37
CA VAL A 26 0.07 13.22 8.58
C VAL A 26 0.70 13.93 7.38
N ALA A 27 1.04 15.21 7.56
CA ALA A 27 1.77 15.98 6.56
C ALA A 27 3.11 15.31 6.22
N SER A 28 3.28 14.86 4.97
CA SER A 28 4.59 14.48 4.45
C SER A 28 5.35 15.72 4.01
N ALA A 29 6.31 16.17 4.81
CA ALA A 29 7.29 17.15 4.38
C ALA A 29 8.31 16.46 3.45
N GLY A 30 8.08 16.55 2.13
CA GLY A 30 9.01 16.08 1.11
C GLY A 30 9.48 17.22 0.22
N THR A 31 10.70 17.70 0.46
CA THR A 31 11.38 18.71 -0.38
C THR A 31 11.44 18.24 -1.82
N GLY A 32 10.77 18.96 -2.72
CA GLY A 32 10.62 18.61 -4.12
C GLY A 32 11.97 18.55 -4.85
N ARG A 33 12.33 17.36 -5.32
CA ARG A 33 13.35 17.18 -6.36
C ARG A 33 12.71 16.50 -7.56
N SER A 34 12.30 17.32 -8.53
CA SER A 34 11.80 16.88 -9.83
C SER A 34 12.89 16.09 -10.56
N LEU A 35 12.84 14.76 -10.48
CA LEU A 35 13.62 13.90 -11.36
C LEU A 35 12.89 13.79 -12.70
N ARG A 36 13.39 14.51 -13.70
CA ARG A 36 12.94 14.36 -15.10
C ARG A 36 13.48 13.03 -15.64
N CYS A 37 12.64 12.00 -15.66
CA CYS A 37 12.90 10.79 -16.43
C CYS A 37 12.81 11.14 -17.93
N ARG A 38 13.96 11.15 -18.63
CA ARG A 38 13.99 11.21 -20.10
C ARG A 38 13.85 9.80 -20.64
N THR A 39 12.63 9.27 -20.66
CA THR A 39 12.30 8.07 -21.45
C THR A 39 12.28 8.46 -22.93
N ARG A 40 13.25 7.98 -23.72
CA ARG A 40 13.08 7.92 -25.18
C ARG A 40 12.00 6.87 -25.47
N ALA A 41 10.74 7.31 -25.50
CA ALA A 41 9.65 6.49 -26.01
C ALA A 41 9.93 6.19 -27.49
N ARG A 42 10.23 4.94 -27.83
CA ARG A 42 10.10 4.49 -29.22
C ARG A 42 8.60 4.51 -29.54
N SER A 43 8.21 5.40 -30.44
CA SER A 43 6.86 5.46 -31.00
C SER A 43 6.53 4.10 -31.66
N LEU A 44 5.62 3.33 -31.06
CA LEU A 44 4.98 2.22 -31.74
C LEU A 44 3.96 2.81 -32.74
N PRO A 45 4.05 2.52 -34.05
CA PRO A 45 3.06 3.02 -35.01
C PRO A 45 1.72 2.31 -34.78
N GLY A 46 0.65 3.08 -34.56
CA GLY A 46 -0.72 2.64 -34.80
C GLY A 46 -1.63 2.39 -33.59
N ALA A 47 -1.10 2.22 -32.38
CA ALA A 47 -1.95 2.06 -31.19
C ALA A 47 -2.16 3.41 -30.50
N ARG A 48 -3.14 4.19 -30.95
CA ARG A 48 -3.73 5.21 -30.06
C ARG A 48 -4.41 4.46 -28.92
N LEU A 49 -3.73 4.35 -27.77
CA LEU A 49 -4.38 3.92 -26.53
C LEU A 49 -5.55 4.88 -26.31
N ARG A 50 -6.77 4.37 -26.53
CA ARG A 50 -7.98 5.10 -26.21
C ARG A 50 -8.01 5.18 -24.70
N VAL A 51 -7.60 6.33 -24.15
CA VAL A 51 -7.80 6.60 -22.73
C VAL A 51 -9.32 6.60 -22.54
N PRO A 52 -9.88 5.67 -21.77
CA PRO A 52 -11.30 5.70 -21.46
C PRO A 52 -11.64 7.08 -20.90
N GLY A 53 -12.84 7.60 -21.21
CA GLY A 53 -13.34 8.79 -20.54
C GLY A 53 -13.34 8.61 -19.02
N PRO A 54 -13.55 9.68 -18.23
CA PRO A 54 -13.49 9.59 -16.78
C PRO A 54 -14.38 8.44 -16.29
N VAL A 55 -13.76 7.46 -15.65
CA VAL A 55 -14.46 6.30 -15.12
C VAL A 55 -14.92 6.67 -13.71
N SER A 56 -16.22 6.55 -13.45
CA SER A 56 -16.75 6.83 -12.11
C SER A 56 -16.19 5.81 -11.12
N PRO A 57 -15.86 6.20 -9.87
CA PRO A 57 -15.53 5.25 -8.81
C PRO A 57 -16.58 4.15 -8.65
N ARG A 58 -17.86 4.47 -8.88
CA ARG A 58 -18.97 3.49 -8.84
C ARG A 58 -18.91 2.41 -9.92
N SER A 59 -18.09 2.59 -10.96
CA SER A 59 -17.87 1.54 -11.96
C SER A 59 -16.87 0.46 -11.52
N TRP A 60 -16.12 0.71 -10.44
CA TRP A 60 -15.08 -0.20 -9.94
C TRP A 60 -15.28 -0.61 -8.47
N LEU A 61 -15.91 0.25 -7.67
CA LEU A 61 -16.06 0.06 -6.23
C LEU A 61 -17.46 -0.41 -5.87
N LEU A 62 -17.54 -1.42 -5.00
CA LEU A 62 -18.79 -2.00 -4.53
C LEU A 62 -19.39 -1.22 -3.36
N THR A 63 -20.69 -0.98 -3.41
CA THR A 63 -21.51 -0.49 -2.30
C THR A 63 -21.59 -1.50 -1.15
N ALA A 64 -22.05 -1.06 0.02
CA ALA A 64 -22.32 -1.93 1.16
C ALA A 64 -23.23 -3.12 0.78
N GLN A 65 -24.30 -2.83 0.03
CA GLN A 65 -25.27 -3.82 -0.43
C GLN A 65 -24.64 -4.80 -1.42
N GLU A 66 -23.89 -4.32 -2.41
CA GLU A 66 -23.24 -5.16 -3.42
C GLU A 66 -22.16 -6.09 -2.83
N ARG A 67 -21.52 -5.70 -1.73
CA ARG A 67 -20.59 -6.58 -1.00
C ARG A 67 -21.29 -7.76 -0.33
N GLY A 68 -22.61 -7.69 -0.10
CA GLY A 68 -23.41 -8.80 0.40
C GLY A 68 -23.05 -9.31 1.80
N ASN A 69 -22.36 -8.49 2.61
CA ASN A 69 -21.94 -8.86 3.96
C ASN A 69 -22.55 -7.90 5.00
N PRO A 70 -23.70 -8.24 5.63
CA PRO A 70 -24.35 -7.36 6.60
C PRO A 70 -23.57 -7.20 7.92
N TYR A 71 -22.55 -8.03 8.15
CA TYR A 71 -21.72 -7.96 9.35
C TYR A 71 -20.50 -7.04 9.19
N THR A 72 -20.22 -6.54 7.98
CA THR A 72 -19.10 -5.61 7.79
C THR A 72 -19.43 -4.24 8.37
N GLY A 73 -18.50 -3.68 9.15
CA GLY A 73 -18.59 -2.33 9.71
C GLY A 73 -17.73 -1.30 8.98
N ILE A 74 -17.13 -1.65 7.83
CA ILE A 74 -16.09 -0.83 7.20
C ILE A 74 -16.55 0.58 6.79
N ASP A 75 -17.84 0.75 6.47
CA ASP A 75 -18.40 2.05 6.09
C ASP A 75 -18.74 2.94 7.30
N ARG A 76 -18.75 2.41 8.53
CA ARG A 76 -19.18 3.16 9.73
C ARG A 76 -18.34 4.41 9.99
N ARG A 77 -17.10 4.43 9.48
CA ARG A 77 -16.21 5.60 9.55
C ARG A 77 -16.70 6.78 8.70
N HIS A 78 -17.67 6.57 7.82
CA HIS A 78 -18.28 7.59 6.97
C HIS A 78 -19.62 8.00 7.57
N ALA A 79 -19.72 9.23 8.08
CA ALA A 79 -20.93 9.74 8.72
C ALA A 79 -22.16 9.76 7.80
N ASP A 80 -21.93 9.86 6.49
CA ASP A 80 -22.94 9.81 5.43
C ASP A 80 -23.22 8.40 4.91
N GLY A 81 -22.55 7.37 5.45
CA GLY A 81 -22.66 5.99 5.00
C GLY A 81 -22.04 5.71 3.63
N ALA A 82 -21.15 6.59 3.14
CA ALA A 82 -20.48 6.39 1.87
C ALA A 82 -19.68 5.06 1.85
N PRO A 83 -19.75 4.28 0.76
CA PRO A 83 -19.08 2.97 0.69
C PRO A 83 -17.57 3.05 0.39
N PHE A 84 -17.06 4.25 0.12
CA PHE A 84 -15.66 4.55 -0.16
C PHE A 84 -15.38 6.05 0.08
N SER A 85 -14.10 6.41 0.18
CA SER A 85 -13.65 7.80 0.35
C SER A 85 -13.25 8.42 -0.97
N GLU A 86 -13.58 9.70 -1.16
CA GLU A 86 -13.15 10.51 -2.29
C GLU A 86 -12.18 11.60 -1.84
N GLY A 87 -11.45 12.24 -2.78
CA GLY A 87 -10.55 13.35 -2.46
C GLY A 87 -9.26 12.97 -1.74
N ASN A 88 -8.89 11.68 -1.72
CA ASN A 88 -7.63 11.24 -1.11
C ASN A 88 -6.42 11.83 -1.84
N GLU A 89 -5.43 12.29 -1.09
CA GLU A 89 -4.12 12.61 -1.65
C GLU A 89 -3.39 11.31 -2.01
N VAL A 90 -3.00 11.18 -3.27
CA VAL A 90 -2.33 9.98 -3.78
C VAL A 90 -1.07 10.39 -4.55
N ARG A 91 0.04 9.74 -4.23
CA ARG A 91 1.30 9.86 -4.96
C ARG A 91 1.68 8.53 -5.59
N PRO A 92 1.80 8.43 -6.92
CA PRO A 92 2.27 7.21 -7.56
C PRO A 92 3.77 7.00 -7.30
N LEU A 93 4.13 5.79 -6.88
CA LEU A 93 5.51 5.34 -6.76
C LEU A 93 5.81 4.43 -7.95
N ILE A 94 6.60 4.94 -8.90
CA ILE A 94 6.95 4.23 -10.12
C ILE A 94 8.27 3.51 -9.87
N HIS A 95 8.30 2.20 -10.17
CA HIS A 95 9.40 1.28 -9.91
C HIS A 95 9.52 0.83 -8.45
N GLY A 96 10.17 -0.32 -8.27
CA GLY A 96 10.30 -0.96 -6.97
C GLY A 96 11.26 -0.26 -6.02
N ASP A 97 12.28 0.41 -6.52
CA ASP A 97 13.23 1.16 -5.70
C ASP A 97 12.53 2.32 -4.95
N ALA A 98 11.73 3.11 -5.66
CA ALA A 98 10.94 4.19 -5.09
C ALA A 98 9.88 3.65 -4.11
N TYR A 99 9.23 2.56 -4.47
CA TYR A 99 8.24 1.91 -3.62
C TYR A 99 8.83 1.34 -2.33
N PHE A 100 9.93 0.59 -2.43
CA PHE A 100 10.56 -0.07 -1.29
C PHE A 100 11.22 0.92 -0.34
N SER A 101 11.84 1.98 -0.86
CA SER A 101 12.42 3.03 -0.02
C SER A 101 11.32 3.75 0.79
N GLU A 102 10.18 4.08 0.15
CA GLU A 102 9.04 4.68 0.85
C GLU A 102 8.39 3.72 1.85
N LEU A 103 8.28 2.44 1.50
CA LEU A 103 7.78 1.41 2.41
C LEU A 103 8.68 1.26 3.65
N TYR A 104 10.00 1.24 3.46
CA TYR A 104 10.97 1.22 4.55
C TYR A 104 10.73 2.39 5.50
N GLN A 105 10.69 3.62 4.96
CA GLN A 105 10.46 4.81 5.75
C GLN A 105 9.12 4.72 6.49
N ALA A 106 8.05 4.31 5.82
CA ALA A 106 6.73 4.20 6.44
C ALA A 106 6.73 3.22 7.63
N ILE A 107 7.40 2.06 7.49
CA ILE A 107 7.55 1.09 8.59
C ILE A 107 8.41 1.69 9.72
N ARG A 108 9.50 2.41 9.42
CA ARG A 108 10.34 3.06 10.44
C ARG A 108 9.60 4.12 11.25
N HIS A 109 8.62 4.79 10.66
CA HIS A 109 7.80 5.80 11.34
C HIS A 109 6.71 5.22 12.25
N THR A 110 6.45 3.91 12.19
CA THR A 110 5.52 3.25 13.11
C THR A 110 6.06 3.21 14.53
N ARG A 111 5.15 3.40 15.49
CA ARG A 111 5.45 3.48 16.92
C ARG A 111 4.63 2.44 17.67
N ARG A 112 4.98 2.23 18.95
CA ARG A 112 4.18 1.39 19.86
C ARG A 112 2.69 1.72 19.75
N GLY A 113 1.86 0.69 19.59
CA GLY A 113 0.40 0.83 19.43
C GLY A 113 -0.06 1.10 17.99
N ASP A 114 0.84 1.27 17.03
CA ASP A 114 0.49 1.27 15.61
C ASP A 114 0.28 -0.17 15.10
N LEU A 115 -0.51 -0.31 14.03
CA LEU A 115 -0.77 -1.57 13.33
C LEU A 115 -0.10 -1.57 11.96
N ILE A 116 0.52 -2.70 11.60
CA ILE A 116 0.97 -3.04 10.26
C ILE A 116 0.19 -4.27 9.81
N LEU A 117 -0.63 -4.09 8.78
CA LEU A 117 -1.24 -5.19 8.04
C LEU A 117 -0.53 -5.32 6.70
N PHE A 118 -0.16 -6.52 6.29
CA PHE A 118 0.35 -6.76 4.96
C PHE A 118 -0.24 -8.03 4.36
N THR A 119 -0.38 -8.02 3.04
CA THR A 119 -0.81 -9.18 2.27
C THR A 119 0.13 -9.38 1.11
N ASP A 120 0.49 -10.63 0.83
CA ASP A 120 1.39 -10.93 -0.27
C ASP A 120 1.00 -12.23 -0.98
N TRP A 121 1.24 -12.29 -2.28
CA TRP A 121 1.13 -13.51 -3.07
C TRP A 121 2.41 -14.35 -3.02
N ARG A 122 3.58 -13.70 -2.93
CA ARG A 122 4.88 -14.35 -2.75
C ARG A 122 5.84 -13.38 -2.05
N GLY A 123 6.13 -13.67 -0.79
CA GLY A 123 7.08 -12.89 0.00
C GLY A 123 8.48 -13.52 0.02
N ASP A 124 9.50 -12.68 -0.06
CA ASP A 124 10.89 -13.01 0.23
C ASP A 124 11.32 -12.29 1.53
N PRO A 125 11.61 -13.02 2.63
CA PRO A 125 12.02 -12.40 3.89
C PRO A 125 13.37 -11.66 3.81
N ASP A 126 14.18 -11.94 2.80
CA ASP A 126 15.52 -11.39 2.61
C ASP A 126 15.56 -10.23 1.58
N GLU A 127 14.41 -9.89 0.97
CA GLU A 127 14.30 -8.72 0.07
C GLU A 127 14.66 -7.44 0.81
N ARG A 128 15.46 -6.57 0.19
CA ARG A 128 16.03 -5.39 0.83
C ARG A 128 15.26 -4.15 0.43
N LEU A 129 14.77 -3.42 1.43
CA LEU A 129 13.93 -2.26 1.18
C LEU A 129 14.71 -0.98 0.81
N ASP A 130 15.89 -0.78 1.41
CA ASP A 130 16.74 0.41 1.28
C ASP A 130 18.23 0.05 1.48
N GLY A 131 18.66 -1.09 0.91
CA GLY A 131 20.05 -1.58 0.98
C GLY A 131 20.31 -2.61 2.10
N PRO A 132 21.58 -2.95 2.40
CA PRO A 132 21.91 -3.97 3.41
C PRO A 132 21.40 -3.61 4.81
N GLY A 133 20.83 -4.58 5.54
CA GLY A 133 20.25 -4.36 6.88
C GLY A 133 18.80 -3.85 6.86
N SER A 134 18.17 -3.82 5.68
CA SER A 134 16.77 -3.45 5.49
C SER A 134 15.93 -4.61 4.95
N GLU A 135 16.38 -5.83 5.19
CA GLU A 135 15.67 -7.07 4.88
C GLU A 135 14.26 -7.02 5.47
N VAL A 136 13.24 -7.36 4.68
CA VAL A 136 11.81 -7.25 5.05
C VAL A 136 11.53 -7.89 6.41
N SER A 137 12.02 -9.11 6.61
CA SER A 137 11.84 -9.84 7.87
C SER A 137 12.44 -9.09 9.06
N GLN A 138 13.65 -8.56 8.91
CA GLN A 138 14.32 -7.79 9.95
C GLN A 138 13.56 -6.51 10.29
N VAL A 139 13.17 -5.73 9.28
CA VAL A 139 12.47 -4.45 9.47
C VAL A 139 11.11 -4.64 10.16
N LEU A 140 10.37 -5.69 9.81
CA LEU A 140 9.10 -6.04 10.45
C LEU A 140 9.31 -6.57 11.88
N CYS A 141 10.31 -7.40 12.12
CA CYS A 141 10.67 -7.87 13.47
C CYS A 141 11.09 -6.71 14.38
N GLU A 142 11.87 -5.76 13.87
CA GLU A 142 12.23 -4.55 14.61
C GLU A 142 11.01 -3.70 14.93
N ALA A 143 10.02 -3.59 14.02
CA ALA A 143 8.77 -2.90 14.30
C ALA A 143 7.98 -3.60 15.42
N ALA A 144 7.86 -4.93 15.35
CA ALA A 144 7.22 -5.73 16.40
C ALA A 144 7.93 -5.56 17.76
N ALA A 145 9.27 -5.56 17.78
CA ALA A 145 10.05 -5.34 19.00
C ALA A 145 9.83 -3.94 19.61
N ARG A 146 9.52 -2.92 18.78
CA ARG A 146 9.10 -1.58 19.26
C ARG A 146 7.67 -1.54 19.79
N GLY A 147 6.91 -2.63 19.72
CA GLY A 147 5.53 -2.71 20.19
C GLY A 147 4.47 -2.34 19.15
N VAL A 148 4.82 -2.42 17.85
CA VAL A 148 3.89 -2.33 16.73
C VAL A 148 3.22 -3.70 16.55
N LEU A 149 1.90 -3.75 16.32
CA LEU A 149 1.24 -5.01 15.98
C LEU A 149 1.45 -5.30 14.50
N VAL A 150 2.12 -6.40 14.16
CA VAL A 150 2.37 -6.79 12.77
C VAL A 150 1.56 -8.04 12.44
N ARG A 151 0.72 -7.99 11.41
CA ARG A 151 -0.08 -9.14 10.92
C ARG A 151 0.06 -9.27 9.41
N GLY A 152 0.35 -10.49 8.97
CA GLY A 152 0.51 -10.83 7.56
C GLY A 152 -0.49 -11.87 7.09
N LEU A 153 -1.02 -11.72 5.87
CA LEU A 153 -1.73 -12.78 5.15
C LEU A 153 -0.98 -13.09 3.86
N ILE A 154 -0.30 -14.24 3.82
CA ILE A 154 0.53 -14.63 2.68
C ILE A 154 -0.12 -15.81 1.97
N TRP A 155 -0.32 -15.69 0.66
CA TRP A 155 -0.72 -16.80 -0.19
C TRP A 155 0.45 -17.78 -0.32
N ARG A 156 0.18 -19.07 -0.14
CA ARG A 156 1.17 -20.13 -0.35
C ARG A 156 0.74 -21.00 -1.53
N SER A 157 1.28 -20.74 -2.72
CA SER A 157 1.20 -21.68 -3.84
C SER A 157 2.45 -22.56 -3.85
N HIS A 158 2.32 -23.82 -3.39
CA HIS A 158 3.37 -24.85 -3.33
C HIS A 158 4.70 -24.44 -2.64
N LEU A 159 5.05 -25.14 -1.57
CA LEU A 159 6.40 -25.07 -1.00
C LEU A 159 7.38 -25.65 -2.02
N ASP A 160 8.12 -24.78 -2.72
CA ASP A 160 9.40 -25.20 -3.28
C ASP A 160 10.29 -25.52 -2.07
N ARG A 161 10.38 -26.81 -1.74
CA ARG A 161 11.37 -27.31 -0.80
C ARG A 161 12.74 -27.07 -1.43
N LEU A 162 13.42 -26.02 -0.99
CA LEU A 162 14.87 -25.90 -1.12
C LEU A 162 15.51 -26.34 0.19
#